data_AF-A0A6B3HD84-F1
#
_entry.id   AF-A0A6B3HD84-F1
#
_cell.length_a   1.000
_cell.length_b   1.000
_cell.length_c   1.000
_cell.angle_alpha   90.00
_cell.angle_beta   90.00
_cell.angle_gamma   90.00
#
_symmetry.space_group_name_H-M   'P 1'
#
loop_
_entity.id
_entity.type
_entity.pdbx_description
1 polymer ?
#
loop_
_entity_poly.entity_id
_entity_poly.type
_entity_poly.pdbx_seq_one_letter_code
_entity_poly.pdbx_strand_id
1 'polypeptide(L)'
;MRITITPSDGSVGVGPDGPLEVRVERGRLESVKVVRVRDARKEPVPGELSGDGRRWRPVDGVLALAAKYTVHAVASDGERRAARHASFTTVVPRERFIGYVTPENRATVGTGMIVSLEFNREIADRMAVERAVRVTADPEVPVAGHWFGRDRLDFRPERYWEPGTEVTVALGLRDVEGAPGVFGLQRKAFTFTVGRSQVSTVDAAAHTMRVVRAGEEPVTVPVTAGAPGSTTYNGRMVVTEMLDVTRMDGATVGYGGEYDIPDVPHAMRLTRSGTFLHGNYWAGDSVFGRSNVSHGCVGLRDVKGGGHATPAGWFYDRSLIGDVVEVVNSDDRTVAPDNGLGGWNLDWREWRAGSALG
;
A
#
# COMPACT_ATOMS: atom_id res chain seq x y z
N MET A 1 -22.50 3.44 49.65
CA MET A 1 -21.97 2.93 48.38
C MET A 1 -21.93 4.05 47.34
N ARG A 2 -20.77 4.34 46.76
CA ARG A 2 -20.58 5.39 45.73
C ARG A 2 -19.93 4.77 44.51
N ILE A 3 -20.62 4.84 43.37
CA ILE A 3 -20.10 4.45 42.05
C ILE A 3 -19.51 5.70 41.42
N THR A 4 -18.28 5.65 40.91
CA THR A 4 -17.62 6.70 40.14
C THR A 4 -17.40 6.20 38.72
N ILE A 5 -17.76 7.02 37.74
CA ILE A 5 -17.51 6.76 36.32
C ILE A 5 -16.58 7.85 35.83
N THR A 6 -15.50 7.45 35.18
CA THR A 6 -14.56 8.31 34.48
C THR A 6 -14.60 7.90 33.01
N PRO A 7 -14.75 8.83 32.05
CA PRO A 7 -15.02 10.27 32.22
C PRO A 7 -16.35 10.55 32.94
N SER A 8 -16.48 11.74 33.52
CA SER A 8 -17.72 12.17 34.18
C SER A 8 -18.89 12.30 33.19
N ASP A 9 -20.11 12.21 33.72
CA ASP A 9 -21.31 12.44 32.91
C ASP A 9 -21.31 13.85 32.28
N GLY A 10 -21.66 13.92 31.01
CA GLY A 10 -21.65 15.12 30.19
C GLY A 10 -20.28 15.54 29.65
N SER A 11 -19.19 14.80 29.93
CA SER A 11 -17.87 15.13 29.40
C SER A 11 -17.86 15.16 27.86
N VAL A 12 -17.15 16.14 27.29
CA VAL A 12 -17.02 16.33 25.84
C VAL A 12 -15.56 16.35 25.43
N GLY A 13 -15.27 15.89 24.22
CA GLY A 13 -13.92 15.96 23.66
C GLY A 13 -12.90 15.10 24.40
N VAL A 14 -13.32 13.98 25.01
CA VAL A 14 -12.40 13.07 25.69
C VAL A 14 -11.41 12.49 24.66
N GLY A 15 -10.12 12.61 24.94
CA GLY A 15 -9.04 12.12 24.07
C GLY A 15 -9.01 10.59 23.96
N PRO A 16 -8.28 10.05 22.97
CA PRO A 16 -8.18 8.60 22.74
C PRO A 16 -7.57 7.85 23.94
N ASP A 17 -6.63 8.48 24.64
CA ASP A 17 -5.97 7.94 25.84
C ASP A 17 -6.70 8.30 27.14
N GLY A 18 -7.89 8.89 27.05
CA GLY A 18 -8.70 9.22 28.22
C GLY A 18 -9.16 7.96 28.95
N PRO A 19 -9.04 7.88 30.29
CA PRO A 19 -9.39 6.66 31.00
C PRO A 19 -10.91 6.47 31.03
N LEU A 20 -11.39 5.34 30.50
CA LEU A 20 -12.72 4.81 30.79
C LEU A 20 -12.64 3.81 31.94
N GLU A 21 -13.12 4.19 33.11
CA GLU A 21 -13.14 3.35 34.31
C GLU A 21 -14.46 3.53 35.07
N VAL A 22 -15.01 2.42 35.55
CA VAL A 22 -16.09 2.43 36.54
C VAL A 22 -15.55 1.85 37.84
N ARG A 23 -15.73 2.56 38.96
CA ARG A 23 -15.24 2.14 40.27
C ARG A 23 -16.32 2.25 41.34
N VAL A 24 -16.32 1.35 42.31
CA VAL A 24 -17.11 1.48 43.54
C VAL A 24 -16.21 1.49 44.77
N GLU A 25 -16.46 2.38 45.73
CA GLU A 25 -15.64 2.52 46.93
C GLU A 25 -15.93 1.48 48.01
N ARG A 26 -17.20 1.08 48.15
CA ARG A 26 -17.68 0.05 49.08
C ARG A 26 -18.70 -0.83 48.36
N GLY A 27 -18.59 -2.14 48.53
CA GLY A 27 -19.37 -3.12 47.78
C GLY A 27 -18.64 -3.67 46.55
N ARG A 28 -19.39 -4.22 45.61
CA ARG A 28 -18.92 -4.76 44.32
C ARG A 28 -19.83 -4.30 43.18
N LEU A 29 -19.25 -4.12 42.01
CA LEU A 29 -19.98 -3.91 40.76
C LEU A 29 -20.63 -5.22 40.36
N GLU A 30 -21.96 -5.22 40.23
CA GLU A 30 -22.73 -6.38 39.76
C GLU A 30 -22.83 -6.41 38.24
N SER A 31 -22.96 -5.23 37.63
CA SER A 31 -23.02 -5.11 36.17
C SER A 31 -22.48 -3.76 35.73
N VAL A 32 -21.73 -3.79 34.63
CA VAL A 32 -21.33 -2.60 33.89
C VAL A 32 -21.63 -2.86 32.43
N LYS A 33 -22.51 -2.03 31.86
CA LYS A 33 -22.86 -2.06 30.44
C LYS A 33 -22.40 -0.75 29.82
N VAL A 34 -21.49 -0.84 28.86
CA VAL A 34 -21.03 0.30 28.09
C VAL A 34 -21.43 0.11 26.64
N VAL A 35 -22.06 1.13 26.07
CA VAL A 35 -22.43 1.17 24.66
C VAL A 35 -21.75 2.37 24.04
N ARG A 36 -21.06 2.14 22.94
CA ARG A 36 -20.53 3.16 22.05
C ARG A 36 -21.50 3.36 20.89
N VAL A 37 -21.70 4.62 20.50
CA VAL A 37 -22.40 5.00 19.28
C VAL A 37 -21.46 5.76 18.37
N ARG A 38 -21.24 5.25 17.15
CA ARG A 38 -20.40 5.85 16.12
C ARG A 38 -20.94 5.48 14.74
N ASP A 39 -20.92 6.41 13.79
CA ASP A 39 -21.48 6.22 12.44
C ASP A 39 -22.93 5.69 12.48
N ALA A 40 -23.75 6.22 13.40
CA ALA A 40 -25.11 5.78 13.70
C ALA A 40 -25.27 4.29 14.11
N ARG A 41 -24.18 3.57 14.37
CA ARG A 41 -24.18 2.19 14.87
C ARG A 41 -23.97 2.17 16.38
N LYS A 42 -24.71 1.31 17.07
CA LYS A 42 -24.56 1.05 18.50
C LYS A 42 -23.79 -0.25 18.70
N GLU A 43 -22.71 -0.20 19.44
CA GLU A 43 -21.82 -1.34 19.69
C GLU A 43 -21.57 -1.46 21.20
N PRO A 44 -21.76 -2.64 21.81
CA PRO A 44 -21.29 -2.91 23.16
C PRO A 44 -19.76 -2.73 23.22
N VAL A 45 -19.26 -2.16 24.31
CA VAL A 45 -17.82 -2.05 24.57
C VAL A 45 -17.45 -3.16 25.56
N PRO A 46 -16.68 -4.18 25.13
CA PRO A 46 -16.21 -5.23 26.01
C PRO A 46 -15.35 -4.63 27.13
N GLY A 47 -15.46 -5.19 28.33
CA GLY A 47 -14.61 -4.81 29.44
C GLY A 47 -14.65 -5.81 30.57
N GLU A 48 -13.68 -5.69 31.45
CA GLU A 48 -13.38 -6.66 32.50
C GLU A 48 -13.58 -6.06 33.88
N LEU A 49 -14.14 -6.86 34.79
CA LEU A 49 -14.17 -6.56 36.22
C LEU A 49 -12.86 -7.02 36.86
N SER A 50 -12.31 -6.21 37.76
CA SER A 50 -11.20 -6.63 38.61
C SER A 50 -11.60 -7.81 39.51
N GLY A 51 -10.65 -8.62 39.97
CA GLY A 51 -10.93 -9.79 40.82
C GLY A 51 -11.62 -9.45 42.16
N ASP A 52 -11.41 -8.23 42.67
CA ASP A 52 -12.14 -7.71 43.83
C ASP A 52 -13.55 -7.18 43.48
N GLY A 53 -13.93 -7.18 42.22
CA GLY A 53 -15.22 -6.70 41.70
C GLY A 53 -15.44 -5.20 41.87
N ARG A 54 -14.40 -4.42 42.21
CA ARG A 54 -14.56 -2.99 42.54
C ARG A 54 -14.29 -2.05 41.38
N ARG A 55 -13.68 -2.54 40.30
CA ARG A 55 -13.33 -1.75 39.12
C ARG A 55 -13.73 -2.48 37.85
N TRP A 56 -14.09 -1.71 36.84
CA TRP A 56 -14.31 -2.17 35.48
C TRP A 56 -13.54 -1.29 34.50
N ARG A 57 -12.91 -1.89 33.49
CA ARG A 57 -12.20 -1.19 32.41
C ARG A 57 -12.46 -1.87 31.06
N PRO A 58 -12.45 -1.12 29.94
CA PRO A 58 -12.55 -1.71 28.61
C PRO A 58 -11.33 -2.60 28.31
N VAL A 59 -11.53 -3.70 27.57
CA VAL A 59 -10.44 -4.63 27.21
C VAL A 59 -9.41 -3.95 26.30
N ASP A 60 -9.89 -3.18 25.31
CA ASP A 60 -9.02 -2.53 24.32
C ASP A 60 -8.22 -1.34 24.90
N GLY A 61 -8.59 -0.84 26.08
CA GLY A 61 -7.91 0.27 26.75
C GLY A 61 -8.01 1.65 26.08
N VAL A 62 -8.39 1.74 24.81
CA VAL A 62 -8.47 2.98 24.02
C VAL A 62 -9.91 3.37 23.69
N LEU A 63 -10.16 4.68 23.65
CA LEU A 63 -11.45 5.24 23.25
C LEU A 63 -11.51 5.50 21.75
N ALA A 64 -12.59 5.04 21.14
CA ALA A 64 -12.93 5.37 19.76
C ALA A 64 -13.22 6.86 19.61
N LEU A 65 -12.69 7.48 18.57
CA LEU A 65 -12.90 8.89 18.29
C LEU A 65 -14.24 9.15 17.59
N ALA A 66 -14.70 10.40 17.66
CA ALA A 66 -15.98 10.86 17.12
C ALA A 66 -17.17 9.97 17.54
N ALA A 67 -17.17 9.55 18.80
CA ALA A 67 -18.14 8.61 19.33
C ALA A 67 -18.83 9.16 20.59
N LYS A 68 -20.06 8.71 20.83
CA LYS A 68 -20.77 8.89 22.09
C LYS A 68 -20.74 7.59 22.88
N TYR A 69 -20.37 7.65 24.14
CA TYR A 69 -20.41 6.54 25.05
C TYR A 69 -21.54 6.72 26.06
N THR A 70 -22.22 5.63 26.39
CA THR A 70 -23.19 5.55 27.48
C THR A 70 -22.80 4.40 28.40
N VAL A 71 -22.67 4.69 29.69
CA VAL A 71 -22.27 3.76 30.74
C VAL A 71 -23.45 3.59 31.69
N HIS A 72 -23.83 2.33 31.95
CA HIS A 72 -24.78 1.95 32.97
C HIS A 72 -24.09 0.99 33.95
N ALA A 73 -23.95 1.41 35.20
CA ALA A 73 -23.29 0.63 36.24
C ALA A 73 -24.24 0.36 37.41
N VAL A 74 -24.21 -0.86 37.93
CA VAL A 74 -24.94 -1.26 39.15
C VAL A 74 -23.95 -1.86 40.13
N ALA A 75 -24.04 -1.45 41.39
CA ALA A 75 -23.26 -1.98 42.48
C ALA A 75 -24.15 -2.41 43.65
N SER A 76 -23.64 -3.30 44.48
CA SER A 76 -24.25 -3.74 45.74
C SER A 76 -23.18 -3.90 46.83
N ASP A 77 -23.52 -3.56 48.07
CA ASP A 77 -22.70 -3.84 49.26
C ASP A 77 -23.29 -4.94 50.17
N GLY A 78 -24.32 -5.64 49.70
CA GLY A 78 -25.01 -6.70 50.43
C GLY A 78 -26.25 -6.22 51.18
N GLU A 79 -26.31 -4.94 51.54
CA GLU A 79 -27.47 -4.31 52.19
C GLU A 79 -28.20 -3.35 51.25
N ARG A 80 -27.44 -2.63 50.40
CA ARG A 80 -27.95 -1.58 49.53
C ARG A 80 -27.49 -1.82 48.11
N ARG A 81 -28.39 -1.50 47.16
CA ARG A 81 -28.13 -1.53 45.73
C ARG A 81 -28.19 -0.10 45.16
N ALA A 82 -27.30 0.26 44.26
CA ALA A 82 -27.28 1.56 43.60
C ALA A 82 -26.92 1.43 42.13
N ALA A 83 -27.49 2.31 41.31
CA ALA A 83 -27.17 2.42 39.90
C ALA A 83 -26.60 3.80 39.60
N ARG A 84 -25.70 3.88 38.61
CA ARG A 84 -25.19 5.14 38.08
C ARG A 84 -25.16 5.08 36.56
N HIS A 85 -25.54 6.20 35.96
CA HIS A 85 -25.47 6.42 34.52
C HIS A 85 -24.47 7.54 34.24
N ALA A 86 -23.79 7.44 33.12
CA ALA A 86 -23.02 8.54 32.56
C ALA A 86 -23.01 8.44 31.03
N SER A 87 -22.92 9.58 30.38
CA SER A 87 -22.65 9.67 28.96
C SER A 87 -21.56 10.69 28.70
N PHE A 88 -20.72 10.43 27.71
CA PHE A 88 -19.68 11.36 27.30
C PHE A 88 -19.41 11.23 25.80
N THR A 89 -18.74 12.24 25.23
CA THR A 89 -18.31 12.21 23.83
C THR A 89 -16.80 12.31 23.73
N THR A 90 -16.24 11.61 22.75
CA THR A 90 -14.81 11.65 22.46
C THR A 90 -14.49 12.76 21.47
N VAL A 91 -13.22 13.13 21.37
CA VAL A 91 -12.75 14.14 20.43
C VAL A 91 -13.17 13.77 19.00
N VAL A 92 -13.58 14.78 18.23
CA VAL A 92 -13.85 14.67 16.80
C VAL A 92 -12.61 15.23 16.08
N PRO A 93 -11.77 14.38 15.45
CA PRO A 93 -10.64 14.84 14.67
C PRO A 93 -11.08 15.81 13.58
N ARG A 94 -10.43 16.97 13.52
CA ARG A 94 -10.64 17.98 12.48
C ARG A 94 -9.92 17.59 11.19
N GLU A 95 -8.76 16.99 11.34
CA GLU A 95 -7.91 16.56 10.24
C GLU A 95 -7.89 15.04 10.15
N ARG A 96 -7.95 14.53 8.91
CA ARG A 96 -7.93 13.10 8.62
C ARG A 96 -6.93 12.80 7.53
N PHE A 97 -6.32 11.61 7.60
CA PHE A 97 -5.54 11.03 6.52
C PHE A 97 -6.14 9.70 6.03
N ILE A 98 -5.85 9.38 4.78
CA ILE A 98 -6.14 8.10 4.14
C ILE A 98 -4.91 7.64 3.34
N GLY A 99 -4.76 6.33 3.19
CA GLY A 99 -3.85 5.71 2.23
C GLY A 99 -4.60 5.25 0.98
N TYR A 100 -4.09 5.64 -0.18
CA TYR A 100 -4.39 5.01 -1.47
C TYR A 100 -3.51 3.77 -1.59
N VAL A 101 -4.12 2.61 -1.83
CA VAL A 101 -3.42 1.32 -1.76
C VAL A 101 -3.46 0.62 -3.09
N THR A 102 -2.31 0.10 -3.50
CA THR A 102 -2.12 -0.73 -4.69
C THR A 102 -1.39 -2.00 -4.27
N PRO A 103 -1.77 -3.19 -4.78
CA PRO A 103 -2.83 -3.47 -5.76
C PRO A 103 -4.24 -3.37 -5.17
N GLU A 104 -5.24 -3.43 -6.05
CA GLU A 104 -6.65 -3.38 -5.69
C GLU A 104 -7.19 -4.72 -5.14
N ASN A 105 -8.35 -4.67 -4.50
CA ASN A 105 -9.05 -5.86 -4.01
C ASN A 105 -9.39 -6.82 -5.17
N ARG A 106 -9.05 -8.10 -5.00
CA ARG A 106 -9.23 -9.21 -5.94
C ARG A 106 -8.44 -9.08 -7.25
N ALA A 107 -7.43 -8.21 -7.30
CA ALA A 107 -6.52 -8.15 -8.43
C ALA A 107 -5.69 -9.45 -8.54
N THR A 108 -5.33 -9.81 -9.76
CA THR A 108 -4.28 -10.80 -10.04
C THR A 108 -3.06 -10.07 -10.55
N VAL A 109 -1.92 -10.25 -9.89
CA VAL A 109 -0.68 -9.48 -10.14
C VAL A 109 0.51 -10.38 -10.41
N GLY A 110 1.57 -9.84 -11.02
CA GLY A 110 2.84 -10.52 -11.20
C GLY A 110 3.62 -10.69 -9.89
N THR A 111 4.64 -11.55 -9.92
CA THR A 111 5.43 -11.95 -8.73
C THR A 111 6.30 -10.83 -8.14
N GLY A 112 6.52 -9.75 -8.89
CA GLY A 112 7.26 -8.56 -8.43
C GLY A 112 6.39 -7.53 -7.72
N MET A 113 5.08 -7.77 -7.54
CA MET A 113 4.19 -6.76 -6.97
C MET A 113 4.63 -6.32 -5.57
N ILE A 114 4.71 -5.02 -5.36
CA ILE A 114 4.94 -4.39 -4.05
C ILE A 114 3.61 -3.79 -3.59
N VAL A 115 3.19 -4.08 -2.37
CA VAL A 115 2.00 -3.42 -1.79
C VAL A 115 2.40 -2.00 -1.41
N SER A 116 1.86 -0.99 -2.08
CA SER A 116 2.21 0.41 -1.86
C SER A 116 1.03 1.17 -1.26
N LEU A 117 1.30 1.95 -0.23
CA LEU A 117 0.35 2.87 0.40
C LEU A 117 0.87 4.30 0.24
N GLU A 118 0.16 5.11 -0.53
CA GLU A 118 0.40 6.55 -0.64
C GLU A 118 -0.61 7.31 0.21
N PHE A 119 -0.12 8.07 1.17
CA PHE A 119 -0.93 8.87 2.07
C PHE A 119 -1.21 10.24 1.46
N ASN A 120 -2.44 10.74 1.63
CA ASN A 120 -2.79 12.09 1.17
C ASN A 120 -2.17 13.23 2.02
N ARG A 121 -1.34 12.88 3.00
CA ARG A 121 -0.69 13.77 3.97
C ARG A 121 0.61 13.14 4.46
N GLU A 122 1.55 13.99 4.89
CA GLU A 122 2.75 13.54 5.57
C GLU A 122 2.41 12.80 6.88
N ILE A 123 3.16 11.72 7.13
CA ILE A 123 3.07 10.91 8.35
C ILE A 123 4.29 11.18 9.23
N ALA A 124 4.05 11.77 10.40
CA ALA A 124 5.06 12.02 11.42
C ALA A 124 5.27 10.80 12.33
N ASP A 125 4.19 10.16 12.80
CA ASP A 125 4.26 8.92 13.58
C ASP A 125 4.16 7.69 12.66
N ARG A 126 5.24 7.47 11.92
CA ARG A 126 5.38 6.33 11.00
C ARG A 126 5.25 4.99 11.71
N MET A 127 5.74 4.93 12.94
CA MET A 127 5.74 3.71 13.74
C MET A 127 4.31 3.31 14.12
N ALA A 128 3.46 4.26 14.53
CA ALA A 128 2.05 4.00 14.78
C ALA A 128 1.30 3.59 13.51
N VAL A 129 1.53 4.29 12.39
CA VAL A 129 0.88 4.01 11.11
C VAL A 129 1.31 2.66 10.53
N GLU A 130 2.60 2.33 10.53
CA GLU A 130 3.11 1.06 10.00
C GLU A 130 2.60 -0.13 10.81
N ARG A 131 2.57 -0.06 12.15
CA ARG A 131 1.95 -1.12 12.98
C ARG A 131 0.48 -1.35 12.67
N ALA A 132 -0.23 -0.31 12.25
CA ALA A 132 -1.64 -0.37 11.93
C ALA A 132 -1.91 -0.96 10.55
N VAL A 133 -0.89 -1.19 9.73
CA VAL A 133 -1.00 -1.87 8.43
C VAL A 133 -0.43 -3.27 8.57
N ARG A 134 -1.23 -4.27 8.21
CA ARG A 134 -0.79 -5.67 8.23
C ARG A 134 -0.88 -6.24 6.81
N VAL A 135 0.24 -6.76 6.32
CA VAL A 135 0.32 -7.52 5.07
C VAL A 135 0.73 -8.94 5.41
N THR A 136 -0.14 -9.90 5.10
CA THR A 136 0.10 -11.34 5.33
C THR A 136 -0.09 -12.10 4.04
N ALA A 137 0.51 -13.28 3.97
CA ALA A 137 0.48 -14.13 2.78
C ALA A 137 0.15 -15.58 3.14
N ASP A 138 -0.46 -16.29 2.20
CA ASP A 138 -0.66 -17.74 2.21
C ASP A 138 -0.16 -18.32 0.87
N PRO A 139 0.91 -19.14 0.85
CA PRO A 139 1.72 -19.59 2.00
C PRO A 139 2.41 -18.45 2.77
N GLU A 140 2.68 -18.68 4.05
CA GLU A 140 3.29 -17.67 4.93
C GLU A 140 4.72 -17.35 4.51
N VAL A 141 4.99 -16.05 4.30
CA VAL A 141 6.33 -15.49 4.08
C VAL A 141 6.47 -14.19 4.87
N PRO A 142 7.64 -13.91 5.48
CA PRO A 142 7.88 -12.63 6.14
C PRO A 142 7.78 -11.46 5.15
N VAL A 143 7.00 -10.45 5.54
CA VAL A 143 6.81 -9.20 4.77
C VAL A 143 7.26 -8.03 5.65
N ALA A 144 8.03 -7.11 5.09
CA ALA A 144 8.51 -5.92 5.81
C ALA A 144 8.11 -4.64 5.08
N GLY A 145 7.81 -3.59 5.86
CA GLY A 145 7.55 -2.25 5.37
C GLY A 145 8.84 -1.48 5.05
N HIS A 146 8.75 -0.52 4.16
CA HIS A 146 9.79 0.47 3.88
C HIS A 146 9.14 1.82 3.57
N TRP A 147 9.58 2.87 4.26
CA TRP A 147 9.11 4.22 4.02
C TRP A 147 9.92 4.92 2.94
N PHE A 148 9.24 5.40 1.92
CA PHE A 148 9.79 6.35 0.94
C PHE A 148 9.22 7.73 1.20
N GLY A 149 10.08 8.75 1.18
CA GLY A 149 9.66 10.12 1.44
C GLY A 149 9.00 10.28 2.82
N ARG A 150 7.88 11.01 2.89
CA ARG A 150 7.13 11.28 4.13
C ARG A 150 5.73 10.67 4.15
N ASP A 151 5.32 10.08 3.06
CA ASP A 151 3.92 9.81 2.73
C ASP A 151 3.75 8.51 1.94
N ARG A 152 4.82 7.72 1.69
CA ARG A 152 4.70 6.41 1.05
C ARG A 152 5.27 5.29 1.92
N LEU A 153 4.48 4.24 2.09
CA LEU A 153 4.87 3.02 2.79
C LEU A 153 4.65 1.82 1.86
N ASP A 154 5.73 1.13 1.54
CA ASP A 154 5.72 -0.03 0.66
C ASP A 154 6.02 -1.32 1.44
N PHE A 155 5.41 -2.44 1.05
CA PHE A 155 5.61 -3.75 1.66
C PHE A 155 5.97 -4.81 0.62
N ARG A 156 7.00 -5.59 0.91
CA ARG A 156 7.37 -6.80 0.14
C ARG A 156 8.08 -7.85 1.00
N PRO A 157 8.09 -9.11 0.56
CA PRO A 157 9.00 -10.13 1.07
C PRO A 157 10.44 -9.92 0.57
N GLU A 158 11.36 -10.70 1.12
CA GLU A 158 12.79 -10.66 0.74
C GLU A 158 13.01 -10.97 -0.74
N ARG A 159 12.30 -11.98 -1.26
CA ARG A 159 12.34 -12.46 -2.65
C ARG A 159 11.00 -12.20 -3.32
N TYR A 160 10.91 -12.32 -4.64
CA TYR A 160 9.64 -12.25 -5.34
C TYR A 160 8.62 -13.23 -4.77
N TRP A 161 7.35 -12.85 -4.84
CA TRP A 161 6.25 -13.70 -4.39
C TRP A 161 6.23 -15.02 -5.17
N GLU A 162 5.82 -16.10 -4.50
CA GLU A 162 5.59 -17.36 -5.18
C GLU A 162 4.27 -17.30 -5.98
N PRO A 163 4.21 -17.89 -7.19
CA PRO A 163 2.95 -18.00 -7.92
C PRO A 163 1.87 -18.72 -7.12
N GLY A 164 0.65 -18.18 -7.14
CA GLY A 164 -0.49 -18.70 -6.38
C GLY A 164 -0.62 -18.17 -4.96
N THR A 165 0.35 -17.39 -4.45
CA THR A 165 0.23 -16.78 -3.12
C THR A 165 -0.99 -15.86 -3.05
N GLU A 166 -1.79 -16.03 -1.99
CA GLU A 166 -2.86 -15.11 -1.63
C GLU A 166 -2.32 -14.10 -0.61
N VAL A 167 -2.41 -12.80 -0.91
CA VAL A 167 -1.91 -11.73 -0.04
C VAL A 167 -3.08 -10.93 0.52
N THR A 168 -3.16 -10.85 1.84
CA THR A 168 -4.17 -10.06 2.56
C THR A 168 -3.55 -8.77 3.09
N VAL A 169 -4.18 -7.64 2.77
CA VAL A 169 -3.82 -6.31 3.24
C VAL A 169 -4.91 -5.79 4.17
N ALA A 170 -4.58 -5.64 5.45
CA ALA A 170 -5.46 -5.08 6.47
C ALA A 170 -4.99 -3.69 6.89
N LEU A 171 -5.82 -2.68 6.60
CA LEU A 171 -5.63 -1.30 7.05
C LEU A 171 -6.42 -1.10 8.35
N GLY A 172 -5.70 -0.97 9.45
CA GLY A 172 -6.21 -0.63 10.78
C GLY A 172 -6.03 0.83 11.14
N LEU A 173 -6.01 1.74 10.16
CA LEU A 173 -5.64 3.15 10.33
C LEU A 173 -6.66 3.99 11.10
N ARG A 174 -7.91 3.52 11.22
CA ARG A 174 -8.98 4.28 11.87
C ARG A 174 -8.60 4.59 13.32
N ASP A 175 -8.64 5.88 13.65
CA ASP A 175 -8.29 6.42 14.97
C ASP A 175 -6.80 6.28 15.35
N VAL A 176 -5.93 5.89 14.40
CA VAL A 176 -4.48 5.96 14.56
C VAL A 176 -4.02 7.38 14.26
N GLU A 177 -3.25 7.96 15.17
CA GLU A 177 -2.66 9.29 14.98
C GLU A 177 -1.42 9.17 14.10
N GLY A 178 -1.46 9.78 12.91
CA GLY A 178 -0.33 9.78 11.96
C GLY A 178 0.53 11.03 12.07
N ALA A 179 -0.04 12.11 12.60
CA ALA A 179 0.63 13.36 12.95
C ALA A 179 -0.18 14.06 14.04
N PRO A 180 0.37 15.03 14.80
CA PRO A 180 -0.35 15.68 15.88
C PRO A 180 -1.74 16.20 15.47
N GLY A 181 -2.79 15.63 16.05
CA GLY A 181 -4.20 15.95 15.78
C GLY A 181 -4.78 15.39 14.47
N VAL A 182 -4.00 14.61 13.70
CA VAL A 182 -4.38 14.05 12.40
C VAL A 182 -4.55 12.54 12.51
N PHE A 183 -5.78 12.08 12.33
CA PHE A 183 -6.15 10.68 12.56
C PHE A 183 -6.57 9.96 11.29
N GLY A 184 -6.22 8.69 11.18
CA GLY A 184 -6.63 7.86 10.05
C GLY A 184 -8.13 7.61 10.06
N LEU A 185 -8.70 7.41 8.87
CA LEU A 185 -10.13 7.15 8.67
C LEU A 185 -10.43 5.67 8.36
N GLN A 186 -9.48 4.98 7.70
CA GLN A 186 -9.74 3.68 7.09
C GLN A 186 -9.62 2.52 8.07
N ARG A 187 -10.65 1.68 8.12
CA ARG A 187 -10.57 0.31 8.64
C ARG A 187 -11.13 -0.63 7.59
N LYS A 188 -10.26 -1.33 6.85
CA LYS A 188 -10.66 -2.27 5.79
C LYS A 188 -9.63 -3.38 5.66
N ALA A 189 -10.07 -4.55 5.20
CA ALA A 189 -9.20 -5.62 4.78
C ALA A 189 -9.60 -6.07 3.38
N PHE A 190 -8.63 -6.43 2.56
CA PHE A 190 -8.85 -6.95 1.22
C PHE A 190 -7.72 -7.90 0.85
N THR A 191 -7.93 -8.63 -0.24
CA THR A 191 -7.03 -9.70 -0.67
C THR A 191 -6.76 -9.59 -2.15
N PHE A 192 -5.57 -9.97 -2.60
CA PHE A 192 -5.22 -10.12 -4.01
C PHE A 192 -4.42 -11.41 -4.22
N THR A 193 -4.33 -11.85 -5.46
CA THR A 193 -3.66 -13.12 -5.82
C THR A 193 -2.41 -12.85 -6.65
N VAL A 194 -1.32 -13.52 -6.32
CA VAL A 194 -0.11 -13.55 -7.12
C VAL A 194 -0.29 -14.58 -8.22
N GLY A 195 -0.23 -14.14 -9.47
CA GLY A 195 -0.36 -14.97 -10.66
C GLY A 195 0.94 -15.69 -11.03
N ARG A 196 1.11 -15.96 -12.32
CA ARG A 196 2.32 -16.58 -12.86
C ARG A 196 3.56 -15.69 -12.65
N SER A 197 4.74 -16.30 -12.62
CA SER A 197 5.99 -15.56 -12.72
C SER A 197 6.25 -15.09 -14.15
N GLN A 198 6.72 -13.85 -14.29
CA GLN A 198 7.31 -13.34 -15.52
C GLN A 198 8.44 -12.37 -15.18
N VAL A 199 9.64 -12.67 -15.67
CA VAL A 199 10.81 -11.78 -15.59
C VAL A 199 11.32 -11.56 -17.00
N SER A 200 11.42 -10.29 -17.40
CA SER A 200 11.89 -9.87 -18.71
C SER A 200 13.19 -9.11 -18.56
N THR A 201 14.30 -9.71 -18.99
CA THR A 201 15.61 -9.06 -18.95
C THR A 201 15.89 -8.34 -20.26
N VAL A 202 15.92 -7.01 -20.24
CA VAL A 202 16.32 -6.15 -21.36
C VAL A 202 17.83 -5.93 -21.27
N ASP A 203 18.56 -6.41 -22.27
CA ASP A 203 19.97 -6.08 -22.44
C ASP A 203 20.07 -4.91 -23.44
N ALA A 204 20.40 -3.72 -22.92
CA ALA A 204 20.45 -2.51 -23.72
C ALA A 204 21.61 -2.50 -24.72
N ALA A 205 22.71 -3.21 -24.45
CA ALA A 205 23.85 -3.32 -25.35
C ALA A 205 23.61 -4.38 -26.44
N ALA A 206 22.94 -5.47 -26.10
CA ALA A 206 22.56 -6.51 -27.07
C ALA A 206 21.26 -6.20 -27.84
N HIS A 207 20.54 -5.14 -27.46
CA HIS A 207 19.28 -4.71 -28.06
C HIS A 207 18.19 -5.81 -28.04
N THR A 208 18.19 -6.66 -27.01
CA THR A 208 17.24 -7.77 -26.90
C THR A 208 16.57 -7.80 -25.53
N MET A 209 15.36 -8.35 -25.49
CA MET A 209 14.66 -8.68 -24.27
C MET A 209 14.42 -10.19 -24.19
N ARG A 210 14.94 -10.81 -23.14
CA ARG A 210 14.74 -12.22 -22.83
C ARG A 210 13.61 -12.37 -21.81
N VAL A 211 12.49 -12.95 -22.23
CA VAL A 211 11.28 -13.14 -21.41
C VAL A 211 11.25 -14.58 -20.89
N VAL A 212 11.26 -14.74 -19.57
CA VAL A 212 11.03 -16.04 -18.90
C VAL A 212 9.68 -15.97 -18.20
N ARG A 213 8.77 -16.87 -18.56
CA ARG A 213 7.40 -16.90 -18.04
C ARG A 213 7.09 -18.28 -17.50
N ALA A 214 6.55 -18.37 -16.28
CA ALA A 214 6.16 -19.62 -15.63
C ALA A 214 7.25 -20.71 -15.61
N GLY A 215 8.52 -20.32 -15.63
CA GLY A 215 9.67 -21.24 -15.70
C GLY A 215 9.87 -21.92 -17.06
N GLU A 216 9.16 -21.51 -18.11
CA GLU A 216 9.32 -22.02 -19.47
C GLU A 216 10.62 -21.51 -20.13
N GLU A 217 10.97 -22.13 -21.26
CA GLU A 217 12.12 -21.74 -22.08
C GLU A 217 12.07 -20.24 -22.45
N PRO A 218 13.19 -19.51 -22.34
CA PRO A 218 13.20 -18.08 -22.60
C PRO A 218 12.85 -17.73 -24.06
N VAL A 219 11.97 -16.75 -24.24
CA VAL A 219 11.69 -16.15 -25.55
C VAL A 219 12.50 -14.86 -25.69
N THR A 220 13.26 -14.74 -26.77
CA THR A 220 14.04 -13.52 -27.06
C THR A 220 13.32 -12.65 -28.07
N VAL A 221 13.13 -11.38 -27.75
CA VAL A 221 12.44 -10.40 -28.57
C VAL A 221 13.38 -9.23 -28.87
N PRO A 222 13.52 -8.78 -30.13
CA PRO A 222 14.33 -7.61 -30.45
C PRO A 222 13.67 -6.34 -29.91
N VAL A 223 14.47 -5.47 -29.29
CA VAL A 223 14.02 -4.18 -28.73
C VAL A 223 14.87 -3.03 -29.24
N THR A 224 14.42 -1.82 -28.96
CA THR A 224 15.26 -0.62 -28.94
C THR A 224 15.14 0.03 -27.57
N ALA A 225 16.25 0.51 -27.00
CA ALA A 225 16.28 1.20 -25.71
C ALA A 225 16.67 2.69 -25.89
N GLY A 226 17.00 3.36 -24.77
CA GLY A 226 17.40 4.76 -24.73
C GLY A 226 18.70 5.06 -25.48
N ALA A 227 18.66 6.06 -26.38
CA ALA A 227 19.81 6.51 -27.15
C ALA A 227 20.90 7.17 -26.27
N PRO A 228 22.14 7.33 -26.76
CA PRO A 228 23.14 8.14 -26.07
C PRO A 228 22.61 9.55 -25.77
N GLY A 229 22.72 9.99 -24.51
CA GLY A 229 22.16 11.26 -24.03
C GLY A 229 20.78 11.14 -23.39
N SER A 230 20.08 10.03 -23.61
CA SER A 230 18.76 9.71 -23.03
C SER A 230 18.63 8.20 -22.78
N THR A 231 19.65 7.65 -22.10
CA THR A 231 19.79 6.20 -21.87
C THR A 231 18.69 5.66 -20.95
N THR A 232 18.44 4.35 -21.03
CA THR A 232 17.44 3.69 -20.17
C THR A 232 18.07 3.34 -18.83
N TYR A 233 17.40 3.59 -17.71
CA TYR A 233 17.89 3.15 -16.40
C TYR A 233 18.17 1.66 -16.35
N ASN A 234 19.26 1.27 -15.67
CA ASN A 234 19.48 -0.11 -15.27
C ASN A 234 18.58 -0.51 -14.08
N GLY A 235 18.50 -1.80 -13.80
CA GLY A 235 17.86 -2.34 -12.61
C GLY A 235 16.46 -2.89 -12.83
N ARG A 236 15.82 -3.30 -11.74
CA ARG A 236 14.53 -3.98 -11.71
C ARG A 236 13.41 -2.97 -11.59
N MET A 237 12.52 -2.96 -12.56
CA MET A 237 11.32 -2.14 -12.59
C MET A 237 10.10 -3.06 -12.63
N VAL A 238 9.05 -2.69 -11.91
CA VAL A 238 7.81 -3.47 -11.84
C VAL A 238 6.76 -2.76 -12.66
N VAL A 239 6.01 -3.51 -13.47
CA VAL A 239 4.89 -2.97 -14.25
C VAL A 239 3.83 -2.43 -13.30
N THR A 240 3.58 -1.12 -13.33
CA THR A 240 2.60 -0.48 -12.43
C THR A 240 1.27 -0.18 -13.11
N GLU A 241 1.28 -0.08 -14.44
CA GLU A 241 0.13 0.32 -15.25
C GLU A 241 0.25 -0.31 -16.63
N MET A 242 -0.87 -0.72 -17.21
CA MET A 242 -0.97 -1.23 -18.58
C MET A 242 -2.08 -0.47 -19.30
N LEU A 243 -1.71 0.15 -20.43
CA LEU A 243 -2.57 0.99 -21.24
C LEU A 243 -2.56 0.48 -22.69
N ASP A 244 -3.72 0.12 -23.21
CA ASP A 244 -3.85 -0.38 -24.59
C ASP A 244 -3.34 0.66 -25.59
N VAL A 245 -3.66 1.93 -25.34
CA VAL A 245 -3.14 3.10 -26.05
C VAL A 245 -2.98 4.26 -25.07
N THR A 246 -1.91 5.03 -25.20
CA THR A 246 -1.71 6.27 -24.45
C THR A 246 -0.98 7.34 -25.27
N ARG A 247 -1.11 8.59 -24.88
CA ARG A 247 -0.32 9.69 -25.40
C ARG A 247 0.97 9.82 -24.58
N MET A 248 2.11 9.80 -25.25
CA MET A 248 3.41 10.04 -24.61
C MET A 248 3.94 11.40 -25.06
N ASP A 249 4.04 12.32 -24.10
CA ASP A 249 4.45 13.72 -24.31
C ASP A 249 5.71 14.02 -23.49
N GLY A 250 6.81 14.33 -24.20
CA GLY A 250 8.12 14.60 -23.60
C GLY A 250 8.10 15.79 -22.62
N ALA A 251 7.15 16.72 -22.77
CA ALA A 251 7.07 17.90 -21.92
C ALA A 251 6.66 17.53 -20.49
N THR A 252 5.98 16.40 -20.32
CA THR A 252 5.53 15.90 -19.02
C THR A 252 6.64 15.22 -18.22
N VAL A 253 7.77 14.89 -18.87
CA VAL A 253 8.86 14.07 -18.28
C VAL A 253 10.24 14.70 -18.44
N GLY A 254 10.31 15.98 -18.82
CA GLY A 254 11.55 16.75 -18.85
C GLY A 254 12.32 16.72 -20.17
N TYR A 255 11.74 16.18 -21.24
CA TYR A 255 12.27 16.22 -22.61
C TYR A 255 11.65 17.33 -23.47
N GLY A 256 10.85 18.22 -22.87
CA GLY A 256 10.20 19.31 -23.61
C GLY A 256 9.40 18.81 -24.82
N GLY A 257 9.44 19.53 -25.94
CA GLY A 257 8.73 19.12 -27.16
C GLY A 257 9.45 18.10 -28.05
N GLU A 258 10.48 17.41 -27.54
CA GLU A 258 11.29 16.47 -28.35
C GLU A 258 10.46 15.32 -28.94
N TYR A 259 9.39 14.92 -28.26
CA TYR A 259 8.39 14.02 -28.81
C TYR A 259 7.00 14.30 -28.23
N ASP A 260 5.99 14.05 -29.05
CA ASP A 260 4.58 14.06 -28.69
C ASP A 260 3.85 13.06 -29.60
N ILE A 261 3.64 11.85 -29.07
CA ILE A 261 3.04 10.75 -29.81
C ILE A 261 1.66 10.48 -29.23
N PRO A 262 0.57 10.77 -29.98
CA PRO A 262 -0.79 10.76 -29.44
C PRO A 262 -1.37 9.35 -29.19
N ASP A 263 -0.79 8.33 -29.83
CA ASP A 263 -1.39 7.00 -29.97
C ASP A 263 -0.36 5.87 -29.80
N VAL A 264 0.45 5.91 -28.74
CA VAL A 264 1.41 4.84 -28.42
C VAL A 264 0.67 3.59 -27.94
N PRO A 265 0.72 2.46 -28.67
CA PRO A 265 0.01 1.24 -28.28
C PRO A 265 0.77 0.41 -27.25
N HIS A 266 0.05 -0.49 -26.57
CA HIS A 266 0.59 -1.53 -25.70
C HIS A 266 1.58 -1.00 -24.65
N ALA A 267 1.24 0.13 -24.02
CA ALA A 267 2.15 0.86 -23.15
C ALA A 267 2.07 0.33 -21.72
N MET A 268 3.21 -0.08 -21.18
CA MET A 268 3.35 -0.54 -19.80
C MET A 268 4.28 0.40 -19.02
N ARG A 269 3.77 1.02 -17.95
CA ARG A 269 4.54 1.94 -17.12
C ARG A 269 5.47 1.17 -16.20
N LEU A 270 6.74 1.58 -16.17
CA LEU A 270 7.79 0.97 -15.34
C LEU A 270 8.29 1.90 -14.24
N THR A 271 8.31 3.22 -14.49
CA THR A 271 8.77 4.23 -13.53
C THR A 271 7.83 5.43 -13.46
N ARG A 272 7.89 6.19 -12.36
CA ARG A 272 7.14 7.45 -12.20
C ARG A 272 7.70 8.55 -13.08
N SER A 273 9.02 8.53 -13.31
CA SER A 273 9.71 9.48 -14.18
C SER A 273 9.48 9.26 -15.68
N GLY A 274 8.65 8.28 -16.08
CA GLY A 274 8.20 8.14 -17.46
C GLY A 274 8.88 7.08 -18.31
N THR A 275 9.59 6.11 -17.71
CA THR A 275 10.06 4.93 -18.45
C THR A 275 8.88 3.99 -18.72
N PHE A 276 8.67 3.68 -19.99
CA PHE A 276 7.70 2.70 -20.45
C PHE A 276 8.36 1.58 -21.24
N LEU A 277 7.70 0.43 -21.28
CA LEU A 277 7.87 -0.56 -22.34
C LEU A 277 6.61 -0.52 -23.20
N HIS A 278 6.75 -0.31 -24.51
CA HIS A 278 5.60 -0.04 -25.37
C HIS A 278 5.79 -0.51 -26.81
N GLY A 279 4.68 -0.53 -27.56
CA GLY A 279 4.70 -0.71 -29.01
C GLY A 279 5.20 0.55 -29.73
N ASN A 280 6.06 0.34 -30.72
CA ASN A 280 6.65 1.39 -31.54
C ASN A 280 6.38 1.06 -33.02
N TYR A 281 5.50 1.84 -33.62
CA TYR A 281 5.08 1.70 -35.02
C TYR A 281 5.79 2.68 -35.96
N TRP A 282 6.48 3.69 -35.41
CA TRP A 282 7.04 4.81 -36.17
C TRP A 282 8.53 4.62 -36.49
N ALA A 283 9.25 3.86 -35.66
CA ALA A 283 10.64 3.53 -35.92
C ALA A 283 10.73 2.45 -37.02
N GLY A 284 11.68 2.62 -37.95
CA GLY A 284 11.86 1.65 -39.03
C GLY A 284 12.31 0.28 -38.50
N ASP A 285 11.83 -0.81 -39.10
CA ASP A 285 12.09 -2.19 -38.65
C ASP A 285 13.58 -2.49 -38.35
N SER A 286 14.50 -1.80 -39.04
CA SER A 286 15.94 -1.93 -38.86
C SER A 286 16.50 -1.47 -37.50
N VAL A 287 15.73 -0.80 -36.63
CA VAL A 287 16.23 -0.39 -35.30
C VAL A 287 16.12 -1.50 -34.26
N PHE A 288 15.10 -2.35 -34.35
CA PHE A 288 14.83 -3.37 -33.33
C PHE A 288 15.90 -4.46 -33.39
N GLY A 289 16.56 -4.73 -32.26
CA GLY A 289 17.67 -5.68 -32.21
C GLY A 289 18.99 -5.13 -32.73
N ARG A 290 19.10 -3.81 -32.98
CA ARG A 290 20.26 -3.21 -33.65
C ARG A 290 20.72 -1.87 -33.11
N SER A 291 19.81 -1.02 -32.65
CA SER A 291 20.16 0.31 -32.15
C SER A 291 19.21 0.81 -31.07
N ASN A 292 19.73 1.66 -30.19
CA ASN A 292 18.95 2.37 -29.18
C ASN A 292 18.62 3.78 -29.69
N VAL A 293 17.33 4.09 -29.80
CA VAL A 293 16.84 5.34 -30.42
C VAL A 293 15.77 6.07 -29.60
N SER A 294 15.42 5.57 -28.41
CA SER A 294 14.36 6.16 -27.59
C SER A 294 14.89 7.21 -26.60
N HIS A 295 13.98 7.91 -25.93
CA HIS A 295 14.27 8.83 -24.82
C HIS A 295 14.23 8.12 -23.44
N GLY A 296 14.66 6.86 -23.41
CA GLY A 296 14.73 6.04 -22.19
C GLY A 296 13.69 4.92 -22.12
N CYS A 297 12.66 4.92 -22.98
CA CYS A 297 11.70 3.81 -23.09
C CYS A 297 12.30 2.56 -23.74
N VAL A 298 11.68 1.40 -23.49
CA VAL A 298 11.96 0.16 -24.21
C VAL A 298 10.89 -0.03 -25.30
N GLY A 299 11.30 0.08 -26.56
CA GLY A 299 10.42 -0.06 -27.71
C GLY A 299 10.41 -1.49 -28.26
N LEU A 300 9.22 -2.02 -28.49
CA LEU A 300 8.97 -3.25 -29.24
C LEU A 300 8.33 -2.91 -30.58
N ARG A 301 8.65 -3.69 -31.62
CA ARG A 301 8.04 -3.49 -32.95
C ARG A 301 6.53 -3.64 -32.85
N ASP A 302 5.80 -2.70 -33.46
CA ASP A 302 4.34 -2.73 -33.54
C ASP A 302 3.83 -2.12 -34.86
N VAL A 303 2.51 -2.05 -35.01
CA VAL A 303 1.81 -1.35 -36.09
C VAL A 303 0.97 -0.21 -35.53
N LYS A 304 0.63 0.77 -36.37
CA LYS A 304 -0.20 1.89 -35.95
C LYS A 304 -1.56 1.37 -35.47
N GLY A 305 -1.98 1.77 -34.26
CA GLY A 305 -3.18 1.27 -33.60
C GLY A 305 -3.00 -0.02 -32.78
N GLY A 306 -1.82 -0.63 -32.81
CA GLY A 306 -1.51 -1.86 -32.08
C GLY A 306 -2.05 -3.13 -32.75
N GLY A 307 -1.25 -4.19 -32.80
CA GLY A 307 -1.71 -5.50 -33.24
C GLY A 307 -1.36 -6.63 -32.26
N HIS A 308 -2.32 -7.48 -31.91
CA HIS A 308 -2.12 -8.62 -30.99
C HIS A 308 -1.00 -9.59 -31.40
N ALA A 309 -0.72 -9.69 -32.70
CA ALA A 309 0.31 -10.56 -33.25
C ALA A 309 1.68 -9.87 -33.42
N THR A 310 1.80 -8.58 -33.11
CA THR A 310 3.11 -7.91 -33.15
C THR A 310 3.92 -8.28 -31.91
N PRO A 311 5.26 -8.11 -31.92
CA PRO A 311 6.08 -8.32 -30.73
C PRO A 311 5.58 -7.58 -29.49
N ALA A 312 5.13 -6.33 -29.66
CA ALA A 312 4.54 -5.52 -28.59
C ALA A 312 3.21 -6.10 -28.09
N GLY A 313 2.26 -6.41 -28.97
CA GLY A 313 0.97 -6.99 -28.59
C GLY A 313 1.12 -8.37 -27.95
N TRP A 314 2.01 -9.22 -28.48
CA TRP A 314 2.29 -10.53 -27.90
C TRP A 314 2.77 -10.42 -26.45
N PHE A 315 3.65 -9.47 -26.17
CA PHE A 315 4.21 -9.25 -24.85
C PHE A 315 3.18 -8.63 -23.90
N TYR A 316 2.45 -7.61 -24.36
CA TYR A 316 1.43 -6.92 -23.60
C TYR A 316 0.28 -7.85 -23.19
N ASP A 317 -0.30 -8.60 -24.13
CA ASP A 317 -1.40 -9.55 -23.87
C ASP A 317 -1.02 -10.66 -22.87
N ARG A 318 0.28 -10.85 -22.63
CA ARG A 318 0.82 -11.89 -21.76
C ARG A 318 1.60 -11.32 -20.57
N SER A 319 1.40 -10.05 -20.25
CA SER A 319 1.96 -9.40 -19.06
C SER A 319 0.87 -9.11 -18.02
N LEU A 320 1.29 -8.85 -16.79
CA LEU A 320 0.46 -8.43 -15.67
C LEU A 320 1.07 -7.20 -15.01
N ILE A 321 0.23 -6.36 -14.40
CA ILE A 321 0.69 -5.43 -13.35
C ILE A 321 1.37 -6.26 -12.26
N GLY A 322 2.58 -5.86 -11.84
CA GLY A 322 3.41 -6.62 -10.92
C GLY A 322 4.49 -7.49 -11.58
N ASP A 323 4.48 -7.65 -12.91
CA ASP A 323 5.58 -8.34 -13.62
C ASP A 323 6.87 -7.51 -13.58
N VAL A 324 8.02 -8.17 -13.68
CA VAL A 324 9.33 -7.52 -13.57
C VAL A 324 9.98 -7.36 -14.93
N VAL A 325 10.45 -6.15 -15.20
CA VAL A 325 11.37 -5.82 -16.29
C VAL A 325 12.70 -5.40 -15.68
N GLU A 326 13.76 -6.16 -15.94
CA GLU A 326 15.11 -5.86 -15.49
C GLU A 326 15.94 -5.36 -16.66
N VAL A 327 16.48 -4.15 -16.58
CA VAL A 327 17.37 -3.60 -17.60
C VAL A 327 18.82 -3.77 -17.15
N VAL A 328 19.67 -4.27 -18.04
CA VAL A 328 21.10 -4.46 -17.84
C VAL A 328 21.89 -3.87 -19.00
N ASN A 329 23.18 -3.62 -18.76
CA ASN A 329 24.14 -3.18 -19.77
C ASN A 329 23.74 -1.87 -20.48
N SER A 330 23.01 -0.99 -19.80
CA SER A 330 22.77 0.38 -20.27
C SER A 330 23.86 1.33 -19.74
N ASP A 331 24.21 2.35 -20.52
CA ASP A 331 25.11 3.44 -20.10
C ASP A 331 24.35 4.47 -19.23
N ASP A 332 23.66 3.99 -18.21
CA ASP A 332 22.92 4.79 -17.22
C ASP A 332 23.09 4.22 -15.81
N ARG A 333 22.66 4.97 -14.81
CA ARG A 333 22.57 4.51 -13.42
C ARG A 333 21.44 3.50 -13.24
N THR A 334 21.50 2.78 -12.12
CA THR A 334 20.38 1.99 -11.63
C THR A 334 19.22 2.91 -11.24
N VAL A 335 18.00 2.51 -11.61
CA VAL A 335 16.77 3.21 -11.24
C VAL A 335 16.69 3.39 -9.72
N ALA A 336 16.28 4.57 -9.28
CA ALA A 336 16.09 4.83 -7.86
C ALA A 336 14.95 3.95 -7.30
N PRO A 337 15.08 3.38 -6.08
CA PRO A 337 14.07 2.48 -5.53
C PRO A 337 12.68 3.11 -5.35
N ASP A 338 12.61 4.42 -5.20
CA ASP A 338 11.38 5.20 -5.04
C ASP A 338 10.75 5.64 -6.38
N ASN A 339 11.43 5.45 -7.51
CA ASN A 339 10.94 5.83 -8.83
C ASN A 339 9.97 4.78 -9.41
N GLY A 340 8.77 4.71 -8.84
CA GLY A 340 7.82 3.61 -9.07
C GLY A 340 7.95 2.54 -8.00
N LEU A 341 7.71 1.29 -8.37
CA LEU A 341 7.85 0.12 -7.48
C LEU A 341 9.26 -0.50 -7.61
N GLY A 342 10.29 0.35 -7.47
CA GLY A 342 11.71 0.00 -7.64
C GLY A 342 12.38 -0.63 -6.41
N GLY A 343 11.61 -1.01 -5.38
CA GLY A 343 12.11 -1.52 -4.10
C GLY A 343 12.99 -2.78 -4.18
N TRP A 344 12.96 -3.49 -5.31
CA TRP A 344 13.78 -4.68 -5.60
C TRP A 344 15.24 -4.36 -5.96
N ASN A 345 15.59 -3.08 -6.08
CA ASN A 345 16.96 -2.60 -6.26
C ASN A 345 17.69 -2.36 -4.93
N LEU A 346 16.99 -2.49 -3.80
CA LEU A 346 17.58 -2.52 -2.46
C LEU A 346 17.81 -3.96 -2.03
N ASP A 347 18.96 -4.22 -1.39
CA ASP A 347 19.14 -5.49 -0.68
C ASP A 347 18.15 -5.59 0.49
N TRP A 348 17.95 -6.79 1.04
CA TRP A 348 16.94 -6.99 2.08
C TRP A 348 17.22 -6.23 3.38
N ARG A 349 18.51 -6.04 3.71
CA ARG A 349 18.92 -5.29 4.90
C ARG A 349 18.63 -3.80 4.71
N GLU A 350 18.93 -3.25 3.54
CA GLU A 350 18.61 -1.87 3.16
C GLU A 350 17.09 -1.64 3.13
N TRP A 351 16.32 -2.61 2.61
CA TRP A 351 14.87 -2.57 2.64
C TRP A 351 14.35 -2.47 4.08
N ARG A 352 14.77 -3.38 4.96
CA ARG A 352 14.33 -3.37 6.36
C ARG A 352 14.77 -2.14 7.13
N ALA A 353 15.93 -1.56 6.82
CA ALA A 353 16.40 -0.34 7.45
C ALA A 353 15.48 0.87 7.21
N GLY A 354 14.61 0.84 6.19
CA GLY A 354 13.59 1.86 5.95
C GLY A 354 12.27 1.65 6.70
N SER A 355 12.11 0.55 7.45
CA SER A 355 10.96 0.32 8.31
C SER A 355 11.04 1.19 9.57
N ALA A 356 9.90 1.69 10.04
CA ALA A 356 9.81 2.32 11.36
C ALA A 356 9.73 1.30 12.50
N LEU A 357 9.65 0.00 12.20
CA LEU A 357 9.50 -1.09 13.18
C LEU A 357 10.79 -1.86 13.49
N GLY A 358 11.81 -1.78 12.63
CA GLY A 358 13.11 -2.43 12.81
C GLY A 358 13.34 -3.68 11.96
#